data_AF-A0A517SDU0-F1
#
_entry.id   AF-A0A517SDU0-F1
#
_cell.length_a   1.000
_cell.length_b   1.000
_cell.length_c   1.000
_cell.angle_alpha   90.00
_cell.angle_beta   90.00
_cell.angle_gamma   90.00
#
_symmetry.space_group_name_H-M   'P 1'
#
loop_
_entity.id
_entity.type
_entity.pdbx_description
1 polymer ?
#
loop_
_entity_poly.entity_id
_entity_poly.type
_entity_poly.pdbx_seq_one_letter_code
_entity_poly.pdbx_strand_id
1 'polypeptide(L)'
;MWKPKPGTRRRKANVKRAVEAILPLDIDVKLKRRLLDACIWRRTELSGKHALRYVSVAARDLPPGCIHEHVFTRKRLIDDLMAGKPVGAVLKRAIACVVTGEEHTRLKDGNGWKRYREAGIKVYDRKTGKVR
;
A
#
# COMPACT_ATOMS: atom_id res chain seq x y z
N MET A 1 0.28 17.11 12.53
CA MET A 1 0.22 16.95 11.06
C MET A 1 1.21 15.86 10.63
N TRP A 2 0.77 14.84 9.88
CA TRP A 2 1.63 13.72 9.47
C TRP A 2 2.77 14.17 8.55
N LYS A 3 3.98 13.68 8.83
CA LYS A 3 5.17 13.89 7.99
C LYS A 3 5.81 12.54 7.65
N PRO A 4 6.32 12.36 6.42
CA PRO A 4 7.06 11.15 6.07
C PRO A 4 8.35 11.06 6.91
N LYS A 5 8.75 9.84 7.29
CA LYS A 5 10.01 9.61 8.01
C LYS A 5 11.23 10.11 7.19
N PRO A 6 12.32 10.54 7.84
CA PRO A 6 13.57 10.88 7.15
C PRO A 6 14.01 9.79 6.16
N GLY A 7 14.61 10.20 5.04
CA GLY A 7 15.07 9.28 4.00
C GLY A 7 13.98 8.55 3.21
N THR A 8 12.69 8.86 3.39
CA THR A 8 11.58 8.23 2.64
C THR A 8 11.76 8.38 1.12
N ARG A 9 12.30 9.51 0.63
CA ARG A 9 12.58 9.72 -0.80
C ARG A 9 13.60 8.71 -1.33
N ARG A 10 14.75 8.58 -0.67
CA ARG A 10 15.81 7.61 -1.04
C ARG A 10 15.28 6.18 -0.99
N ARG A 11 14.52 5.82 0.06
CA ARG A 11 13.92 4.49 0.18
C ARG A 11 12.90 4.19 -0.92
N LYS A 12 12.05 5.15 -1.30
CA LYS A 12 11.15 5.01 -2.47
C LYS A 12 11.92 4.78 -3.77
N ALA A 13 13.01 5.53 -3.98
CA ALA A 13 13.87 5.36 -5.14
C ALA A 13 14.55 3.97 -5.17
N ASN A 14 15.02 3.48 -4.02
CA ASN A 14 15.61 2.14 -3.91
C ASN A 14 14.60 1.03 -4.24
N VAL A 15 13.37 1.14 -3.73
CA VAL A 15 12.32 0.17 -4.08
C VAL A 15 11.99 0.21 -5.58
N LYS A 16 11.93 1.40 -6.19
CA LYS A 16 11.72 1.54 -7.64
C LYS A 16 12.83 0.83 -8.43
N ARG A 17 14.10 1.09 -8.09
CA ARG A 17 15.26 0.44 -8.73
C ARG A 17 15.23 -1.08 -8.56
N ALA A 18 14.87 -1.58 -7.38
CA ALA A 18 14.76 -3.02 -7.15
C ALA A 18 13.69 -3.65 -8.06
N VAL A 19 12.50 -3.04 -8.17
CA VAL A 19 11.45 -3.54 -9.08
C VAL A 19 11.93 -3.50 -10.53
N GLU A 20 12.57 -2.41 -10.96
CA GLU A 20 13.12 -2.27 -12.31
C GLU A 20 14.20 -3.32 -12.60
N ALA A 21 15.01 -3.69 -11.61
CA ALA A 21 16.02 -4.74 -11.75
C ALA A 21 15.42 -6.16 -11.75
N ILE A 22 14.35 -6.41 -10.99
CA ILE A 22 13.71 -7.74 -10.88
C ILE A 22 12.93 -8.10 -12.15
N LEU A 23 12.23 -7.14 -12.75
CA LEU A 23 11.35 -7.39 -13.91
C LEU A 23 12.04 -8.10 -15.09
N PRO A 24 13.24 -7.68 -15.55
CA PRO A 24 13.92 -8.30 -16.69
C PRO A 24 14.64 -9.61 -16.34
N LEU A 25 14.73 -10.01 -15.07
CA LEU A 25 15.41 -11.25 -14.71
C LEU A 25 14.72 -12.45 -15.35
N ASP A 26 15.48 -13.32 -16.00
CA ASP A 26 14.98 -14.60 -16.48
C ASP A 26 15.01 -15.64 -15.35
N ILE A 27 13.95 -15.63 -14.56
CA ILE A 27 13.75 -16.51 -13.40
C ILE A 27 12.31 -16.97 -13.35
N ASP A 28 12.06 -18.06 -12.62
CA ASP A 28 10.74 -18.58 -12.36
C ASP A 28 9.72 -17.49 -11.96
N VAL A 29 8.52 -17.57 -12.54
CA VAL A 29 7.46 -16.58 -12.38
C VAL A 29 6.99 -16.47 -10.93
N LYS A 30 6.93 -17.59 -10.20
CA LYS A 30 6.50 -17.60 -8.79
C LYS A 30 7.54 -16.90 -7.92
N LEU A 31 8.83 -17.15 -8.15
CA LEU A 31 9.92 -16.44 -7.48
C LEU A 31 9.88 -14.94 -7.80
N LYS A 32 9.76 -14.55 -9.08
CA LYS A 32 9.66 -13.15 -9.50
C LYS A 32 8.51 -12.43 -8.79
N ARG A 33 7.33 -13.06 -8.76
CA ARG A 33 6.15 -12.53 -8.07
C ARG A 33 6.38 -12.35 -6.56
N ARG A 34 7.08 -13.27 -5.90
CA ARG A 34 7.43 -13.17 -4.47
C ARG A 34 8.38 -12.01 -4.19
N LEU A 35 9.39 -11.79 -5.04
CA LEU A 35 10.30 -10.66 -4.93
C LEU A 35 9.59 -9.32 -5.13
N LEU A 36 8.68 -9.24 -6.12
CA LEU A 36 7.86 -8.06 -6.34
C LEU A 36 6.90 -7.79 -5.17
N ASP A 37 6.30 -8.83 -4.59
CA ASP A 37 5.44 -8.70 -3.40
C ASP A 37 6.19 -8.06 -2.22
N ALA A 38 7.41 -8.52 -1.94
CA ALA A 38 8.27 -7.95 -0.91
C ALA A 38 8.59 -6.47 -1.18
N CYS A 39 8.82 -6.09 -2.44
CA CYS A 39 9.02 -4.70 -2.84
C CYS A 39 7.78 -3.84 -2.59
N ILE A 40 6.59 -4.32 -2.94
CA ILE A 40 5.33 -3.60 -2.71
C ILE A 40 5.08 -3.42 -1.21
N TRP A 41 5.27 -4.47 -0.40
CA TRP A 41 5.16 -4.37 1.05
C TRP A 41 6.12 -3.33 1.62
N ARG A 42 7.40 -3.38 1.23
CA ARG A 42 8.39 -2.39 1.69
C ARG A 42 8.01 -0.97 1.25
N ARG A 43 7.40 -0.81 0.07
CA ARG A 43 6.95 0.49 -0.46
C ARG A 43 5.87 1.13 0.39
N THR A 44 4.93 0.34 0.91
CA THR A 44 3.78 0.81 1.70
C THR A 44 4.15 1.00 3.17
N GLU A 45 5.15 0.28 3.68
CA GLU A 45 5.59 0.35 5.08
C GLU A 45 6.65 1.43 5.39
N LEU A 46 7.07 2.25 4.42
CA LEU A 46 8.18 3.20 4.62
C LEU A 46 7.98 4.19 5.79
N SER A 47 6.73 4.44 6.17
CA SER A 47 6.38 5.33 7.28
C SER A 47 6.24 4.59 8.62
N GLY A 48 6.33 3.26 8.63
CA GLY A 48 6.02 2.37 9.76
C GLY A 48 4.62 1.79 9.65
N LYS A 49 4.42 0.58 10.20
CA LYS A 49 3.18 -0.21 10.08
C LYS A 49 1.89 0.57 10.41
N HIS A 50 1.89 1.39 11.47
CA HIS A 50 0.73 2.18 11.90
C HIS A 50 0.90 3.71 11.79
N ALA A 51 2.09 4.16 11.38
CA ALA A 51 2.41 5.57 11.16
C ALA A 51 2.16 5.97 9.69
N LEU A 52 1.13 5.38 9.08
CA LEU A 52 0.71 5.67 7.71
C LEU A 52 -0.03 7.01 7.62
N ARG A 53 -0.04 7.61 6.43
CA ARG A 53 -0.78 8.85 6.15
C ARG A 53 -2.28 8.67 6.29
N TYR A 54 -2.78 7.52 5.86
CA TYR A 54 -4.20 7.22 5.82
C TYR A 54 -4.56 6.23 6.92
N VAL A 55 -5.64 6.53 7.61
CA VAL A 55 -6.22 5.71 8.67
C VAL A 55 -7.73 5.81 8.55
N SER A 56 -8.48 4.74 8.79
CA SER A 56 -9.94 4.87 8.90
C SER A 56 -10.30 5.71 10.12
N VAL A 57 -11.51 6.27 10.14
CA VAL A 57 -11.99 7.00 11.33
C VAL A 57 -12.02 6.07 12.54
N ALA A 58 -12.45 4.82 12.39
CA ALA A 58 -12.52 3.84 13.48
C ALA A 58 -11.13 3.41 13.99
N ALA A 59 -10.10 3.42 13.15
CA ALA A 59 -8.73 3.09 13.54
C ALA A 59 -7.89 4.32 13.94
N ARG A 60 -8.50 5.52 14.04
CA ARG A 60 -7.77 6.79 14.20
C ARG A 60 -6.84 6.78 15.42
N ASP A 61 -7.36 6.30 16.54
CA ASP A 61 -6.68 6.23 17.84
C ASP A 61 -5.93 4.90 18.05
N LEU A 62 -5.79 4.11 16.97
CA LEU A 62 -5.04 2.85 16.93
C LEU A 62 -5.48 1.83 17.99
N PRO A 63 -6.77 1.44 18.03
CA PRO A 63 -7.21 0.38 18.93
C PRO A 63 -6.44 -0.93 18.67
N PRO A 64 -6.40 -1.85 19.65
CA PRO A 64 -5.79 -3.16 19.47
C PRO A 64 -6.32 -3.88 18.23
N GLY A 65 -5.43 -4.59 17.53
CA GLY A 65 -5.81 -5.34 16.32
C GLY A 65 -5.95 -4.52 15.05
N CYS A 66 -5.43 -3.29 15.00
CA CYS A 66 -5.33 -2.54 13.75
C CYS A 66 -4.49 -3.27 12.68
N ILE A 67 -4.91 -3.15 11.44
CA ILE A 67 -4.35 -3.83 10.28
C ILE A 67 -3.79 -2.82 9.28
N HIS A 68 -2.64 -3.17 8.68
CA HIS A 68 -2.07 -2.48 7.54
C HIS A 68 -2.74 -3.00 6.27
N GLU A 69 -3.68 -2.23 5.74
CA GLU A 69 -4.44 -2.61 4.55
C GLU A 69 -3.91 -1.93 3.29
N HIS A 70 -3.75 -2.70 2.22
CA HIS A 70 -3.25 -2.21 0.94
C HIS A 70 -4.41 -1.70 0.09
N VAL A 71 -4.46 -0.39 -0.15
CA VAL A 71 -5.59 0.27 -0.84
C VAL A 71 -5.84 -0.35 -2.21
N PHE A 72 -4.79 -0.51 -3.00
CA PHE A 72 -4.78 -1.42 -4.15
C PHE A 72 -4.12 -2.71 -3.70
N THR A 73 -4.75 -3.85 -3.96
CA THR A 73 -4.25 -5.14 -3.51
C THR A 73 -2.84 -5.40 -4.07
N ARG A 74 -1.99 -6.05 -3.28
CA ARG A 74 -0.64 -6.41 -3.73
C ARG A 74 -0.68 -7.29 -4.99
N LYS A 75 -1.61 -8.25 -5.04
CA LYS A 75 -1.85 -9.10 -6.22
C LYS A 75 -2.04 -8.24 -7.48
N ARG A 76 -2.96 -7.27 -7.45
CA ARG A 76 -3.25 -6.39 -8.60
C ARG A 76 -2.04 -5.54 -9.00
N LEU A 77 -1.30 -4.99 -8.03
CA LEU A 77 -0.11 -4.20 -8.32
C LEU A 77 0.98 -5.06 -8.98
N ILE A 78 1.15 -6.31 -8.54
CA ILE A 78 2.11 -7.24 -9.15
C ILE A 78 1.63 -7.65 -10.55
N ASP A 79 0.34 -7.94 -10.75
CA ASP A 79 -0.21 -8.24 -12.09
C ASP A 79 0.05 -7.08 -13.07
N ASP A 80 -0.17 -5.84 -12.61
CA ASP A 80 0.11 -4.64 -13.40
C ASP A 80 1.61 -4.51 -13.76
N LEU A 81 2.53 -4.87 -12.85
CA LEU A 81 3.98 -4.89 -13.12
C LEU A 81 4.37 -5.99 -14.12
N MET A 82 3.84 -7.19 -13.94
CA MET A 82 4.08 -8.34 -14.82
C MET A 82 3.53 -8.10 -16.23
N ALA A 83 2.44 -7.35 -16.35
CA ALA A 83 1.87 -6.91 -17.64
C ALA A 83 2.64 -5.73 -18.29
N GLY A 84 3.81 -5.36 -17.77
CA GLY A 84 4.67 -4.32 -18.36
C GLY A 84 4.20 -2.89 -18.13
N LYS A 85 3.28 -2.62 -17.19
CA LYS A 85 2.87 -1.24 -16.91
C LYS A 85 4.04 -0.45 -16.30
N PRO A 86 4.12 0.88 -16.56
CA PRO A 86 5.23 1.69 -16.05
C PRO A 86 5.39 1.58 -14.54
N VAL A 87 6.58 1.15 -14.07
CA VAL A 87 6.86 0.89 -12.65
C VAL A 87 6.51 2.09 -11.77
N GLY A 88 6.88 3.30 -12.21
CA GLY A 88 6.55 4.53 -11.49
C GLY A 88 5.04 4.76 -11.31
N ALA A 89 4.23 4.40 -12.31
CA ALA A 89 2.77 4.53 -12.24
C ALA A 89 2.16 3.50 -11.29
N VAL A 90 2.67 2.26 -11.28
CA VAL A 90 2.22 1.22 -10.36
C VAL A 90 2.60 1.57 -8.91
N LEU A 91 3.85 1.96 -8.66
CA LEU A 91 4.33 2.30 -7.32
C LEU A 91 3.74 3.61 -6.74
N LYS A 92 3.11 4.45 -7.57
CA LYS A 92 2.29 5.58 -7.10
C LYS A 92 0.97 5.10 -6.47
N ARG A 93 0.42 3.97 -6.93
CA ARG A 93 -0.80 3.34 -6.39
C ARG A 93 -0.53 2.41 -5.20
N ALA A 94 0.72 2.03 -4.95
CA ALA A 94 1.15 1.32 -3.74
C ALA A 94 0.99 2.21 -2.50
N ILE A 95 -0.23 2.25 -2.00
CA ILE A 95 -0.70 3.06 -0.87
C ILE A 95 -1.31 2.10 0.16
N ALA A 96 -1.09 2.39 1.43
CA ALA A 96 -1.73 1.68 2.53
C ALA A 96 -2.54 2.59 3.44
N CYS A 97 -3.48 1.98 4.14
CA CYS A 97 -4.38 2.57 5.12
C CYS A 97 -4.36 1.71 6.38
N VAL A 98 -4.35 2.34 7.55
CA VAL A 98 -4.62 1.61 8.80
C VAL A 98 -6.13 1.46 8.95
N VAL A 99 -6.60 0.25 9.23
CA VAL A 99 -8.02 -0.09 9.43
C VAL A 99 -8.17 -1.01 10.63
N THR A 100 -9.38 -1.18 11.16
CA THR A 100 -9.65 -2.21 12.19
C THR A 100 -9.73 -3.61 11.56
N GLY A 101 -9.68 -4.66 12.38
CA GLY A 101 -9.88 -6.04 11.90
C GLY A 101 -11.27 -6.27 11.28
N GLU A 102 -12.30 -5.64 11.82
CA GLU A 102 -13.66 -5.68 11.29
C GLU A 102 -13.75 -4.98 9.92
N GLU A 103 -13.15 -3.80 9.79
CA GLU A 103 -13.07 -3.07 8.52
C GLU A 103 -12.30 -3.85 7.46
N HIS A 104 -11.16 -4.47 7.83
CA HIS A 104 -10.41 -5.34 6.95
C HIS A 104 -11.27 -6.50 6.42
N THR A 105 -12.07 -7.11 7.29
CA THR A 105 -12.99 -8.20 6.92
C THR A 105 -14.09 -7.75 5.95
N ARG A 106 -14.47 -6.47 5.94
CA ARG A 106 -15.42 -5.91 4.96
C ARG A 106 -14.77 -5.59 3.61
N LEU A 107 -13.45 -5.45 3.54
CA LEU A 107 -12.69 -5.05 2.35
C LEU A 107 -12.27 -6.23 1.43
N LYS A 108 -13.07 -7.31 1.38
CA LYS A 108 -12.71 -8.58 0.73
C LYS A 108 -12.43 -8.43 -0.76
N ASP A 109 -13.29 -7.70 -1.47
CA ASP A 109 -13.26 -7.62 -2.93
C ASP A 109 -12.97 -6.20 -3.44
N GLY A 110 -12.36 -6.14 -4.63
CA GLY A 110 -12.10 -4.89 -5.33
C GLY A 110 -10.73 -4.26 -5.06
N ASN A 111 -10.54 -3.05 -5.59
CA ASN A 111 -9.27 -2.34 -5.54
C ASN A 111 -9.49 -0.83 -5.44
N GLY A 112 -8.57 -0.14 -4.77
CA GLY A 112 -8.57 1.31 -4.68
C GLY A 112 -9.48 1.84 -3.57
N TRP A 113 -9.74 3.13 -3.60
CA TRP A 113 -10.62 3.79 -2.62
C TRP A 113 -12.11 3.50 -2.83
N LYS A 114 -12.51 2.97 -3.99
CA LYS A 114 -13.90 2.64 -4.29
C LYS A 114 -14.45 1.60 -3.30
N ARG A 115 -13.69 0.52 -3.04
CA ARG A 115 -14.09 -0.50 -2.05
C ARG A 115 -14.23 0.01 -0.62
N TYR A 116 -13.48 1.05 -0.24
CA TYR A 116 -13.64 1.67 1.08
C TYR A 116 -14.98 2.39 1.18
N ARG A 117 -15.36 3.14 0.13
CA ARG A 117 -16.66 3.81 0.07
C ARG A 117 -17.82 2.83 0.05
N GLU A 118 -17.71 1.76 -0.73
CA GLU A 118 -18.72 0.70 -0.81
C GLU A 118 -18.88 -0.04 0.54
N ALA A 119 -17.80 -0.21 1.30
CA ALA A 119 -17.83 -0.79 2.65
C ALA A 119 -18.26 0.20 3.75
N GLY A 120 -18.59 1.45 3.41
CA GLY A 120 -18.95 2.50 4.36
C GLY A 120 -17.79 2.98 5.25
N ILE A 121 -16.53 2.75 4.83
CA ILE A 121 -15.34 3.10 5.61
C ILE A 121 -14.88 4.50 5.26
N LYS A 122 -15.03 5.41 6.22
CA LYS A 122 -14.51 6.79 6.13
C LYS A 122 -13.02 6.81 6.43
N VAL A 123 -12.25 7.51 5.60
CA VAL A 123 -10.79 7.56 5.72
C VAL A 123 -10.33 8.95 6.12
N TYR A 124 -9.57 9.03 7.21
CA TYR A 124 -8.89 10.23 7.68
C TYR A 124 -7.49 10.35 7.06
N ASP A 125 -7.23 11.45 6.37
CA ASP A 125 -5.91 11.81 5.88
C ASP A 125 -5.15 12.63 6.93
N ARG A 126 -4.23 11.98 7.64
CA ARG A 126 -3.43 12.62 8.71
C ARG A 126 -2.53 13.76 8.20
N LYS A 127 -2.29 13.86 6.89
CA LYS A 127 -1.54 14.98 6.30
C LYS A 127 -2.40 16.24 6.21
N THR A 128 -3.65 16.11 5.76
CA THR A 128 -4.54 17.26 5.49
C THR A 128 -5.54 17.52 6.61
N GLY A 129 -5.75 16.56 7.51
CA GLY A 129 -6.77 16.62 8.55
C GLY A 129 -8.20 16.39 8.05
N LYS A 130 -8.38 16.01 6.78
CA LYS A 130 -9.70 15.82 6.16
C LYS A 130 -10.14 14.36 6.18
N VAL A 131 -11.44 14.16 6.32
CA VAL A 131 -12.12 12.87 6.11
C VAL A 131 -12.61 12.80 4.66
N ARG A 132 -12.53 11.62 4.07
CA ARG A 132 -13.04 11.31 2.73
C ARG A 132 -13.77 9.98 2.70
#